data_AF-A0A5B7BIT8-F1
#
_entry.id   AF-A0A5B7BIT8-F1
#
_cell.length_a   1.000
_cell.length_b   1.000
_cell.length_c   1.000
_cell.angle_alpha   90.00
_cell.angle_beta   90.00
_cell.angle_gamma   90.00
#
_symmetry.space_group_name_H-M   'P 1'
#
loop_
_entity.id
_entity.type
_entity.pdbx_description
1 polymer ?
#
loop_
_entity_poly.entity_id
_entity_poly.type
_entity_poly.pdbx_seq_one_letter_code
_entity_poly.pdbx_strand_id
1 'polypeptide(L)'
;YWVINQAGKLEPIPINNNNNKSKSSSSQEQQYYLQDYFRLCSTSTDHHDNNNMVFRILPKCQVLLDKVLDCSPSDNCQLAQAAMSNTLKESFQVYTAFCEGVAALVNMLFDLTGPERSLACNLLKRASQQSQELSDFYDNCKKIIIGNKNLEYPLVQIIAMDHVTALEQLLNSSSSSYGFVLANFSNSSPPP
;
A
#
# COMPACT_ATOMS: atom_id res chain seq x y z
N TYR A 1 -32.79 37.74 -10.18
CA TYR A 1 -32.14 38.30 -11.39
C TYR A 1 -33.03 37.96 -12.58
N TRP A 2 -33.34 38.96 -13.42
CA TRP A 2 -34.24 38.84 -14.59
C TRP A 2 -33.42 39.02 -15.86
N VAL A 3 -33.78 38.34 -16.95
CA VAL A 3 -33.10 38.45 -18.26
C VAL A 3 -34.11 38.76 -19.36
N ILE A 4 -33.65 39.44 -20.40
CA ILE A 4 -34.45 39.74 -21.59
C ILE A 4 -34.16 38.67 -22.63
N ASN A 5 -35.20 37.96 -23.08
CA ASN A 5 -35.06 36.93 -24.11
C ASN A 5 -34.92 37.54 -25.52
N GLN A 6 -34.63 36.72 -26.52
CA GLN A 6 -34.41 37.21 -27.90
C GLN A 6 -35.67 37.81 -28.56
N ALA A 7 -36.84 37.66 -27.93
CA ALA A 7 -38.08 38.32 -28.32
C ALA A 7 -38.34 39.64 -27.56
N GLY A 8 -37.37 40.13 -26.78
CA GLY A 8 -37.46 41.38 -26.03
C GLY A 8 -38.32 41.29 -24.75
N LYS A 9 -38.69 40.08 -24.31
CA LYS A 9 -39.57 39.86 -23.15
C LYS A 9 -38.76 39.54 -21.91
N LEU A 10 -39.13 40.13 -20.78
CA LEU A 10 -38.49 39.88 -19.49
C LEU A 10 -38.99 38.55 -18.91
N GLU A 11 -38.06 37.62 -18.67
CA GLU A 11 -38.34 36.33 -18.05
C GLU A 11 -37.48 36.11 -16.80
N PRO A 12 -38.01 35.42 -15.77
CA PRO A 12 -37.25 35.11 -14.58
C PRO A 12 -36.22 34.03 -14.91
N ILE A 13 -34.97 34.23 -14.49
CA ILE A 13 -33.94 33.19 -14.65
C ILE A 13 -34.39 31.97 -13.84
N PRO A 14 -34.46 30.76 -14.44
CA PRO A 14 -34.78 29.55 -13.68
C PRO A 14 -33.73 29.37 -12.58
N ILE A 15 -34.17 29.39 -11.33
CA ILE A 15 -33.33 29.12 -10.17
C ILE A 15 -33.01 27.62 -10.22
N ASN A 16 -31.89 27.27 -10.86
CA ASN A 16 -31.36 25.93 -10.79
C ASN A 16 -30.86 25.70 -9.36
N ASN A 17 -31.68 25.05 -8.53
CA ASN A 17 -31.36 24.74 -7.15
C ASN A 17 -30.39 23.55 -7.07
N ASN A 18 -29.22 23.68 -7.70
CA ASN A 18 -28.10 22.77 -7.54
C ASN A 18 -27.18 23.26 -6.41
N ASN A 19 -27.78 23.49 -5.24
CA ASN A 19 -27.04 23.53 -4.00
C ASN A 19 -26.86 22.08 -3.52
N ASN A 20 -25.91 21.37 -4.15
CA ASN A 20 -25.20 20.21 -3.59
C ASN A 20 -24.09 19.75 -4.57
N LYS A 21 -23.17 20.65 -4.94
CA LYS A 21 -21.91 20.21 -5.54
C LYS A 21 -20.77 21.21 -5.32
N SER A 22 -20.50 21.49 -4.05
CA SER A 22 -19.29 22.20 -3.63
C SER A 22 -18.63 21.43 -2.49
N LYS A 23 -18.32 20.15 -2.71
CA LYS A 23 -17.46 19.27 -1.90
C LYS A 23 -17.31 17.92 -2.62
N SER A 24 -16.53 17.84 -3.70
CA SER A 24 -16.01 16.54 -4.18
C SER A 24 -14.82 16.61 -5.12
N SER A 25 -14.53 17.74 -5.78
CA SER A 25 -13.47 17.78 -6.81
C SER A 25 -12.07 17.46 -6.27
N SER A 26 -11.73 17.97 -5.07
CA SER A 26 -10.39 17.73 -4.49
C SER A 26 -10.12 16.27 -4.12
N SER A 27 -11.11 15.55 -3.57
CA SER A 27 -10.94 14.12 -3.21
C SER A 27 -10.96 13.21 -4.44
N GLN A 28 -11.76 13.52 -5.46
CA GLN A 28 -11.77 12.76 -6.72
C GLN A 28 -10.50 12.99 -7.55
N GLU A 29 -9.97 14.21 -7.60
CA GLU A 29 -8.67 14.46 -8.22
C GLU A 29 -7.55 13.76 -7.47
N GLN A 30 -7.52 13.80 -6.13
CA GLN A 30 -6.51 13.07 -5.35
C GLN A 30 -6.60 11.55 -5.50
N GLN A 31 -7.81 10.98 -5.57
CA GLN A 31 -8.01 9.58 -5.92
C GLN A 31 -7.50 9.27 -7.33
N TYR A 32 -7.76 10.13 -8.31
CA TYR A 32 -7.24 9.98 -9.67
C TYR A 32 -5.71 9.97 -9.65
N TYR A 33 -5.05 10.93 -8.98
CA TYR A 33 -3.59 10.96 -8.88
C TYR A 33 -2.99 9.75 -8.18
N LEU A 34 -3.58 9.27 -7.09
CA LEU A 34 -3.10 8.05 -6.43
C LEU A 34 -3.30 6.82 -7.31
N GLN A 35 -4.47 6.68 -7.94
CA GLN A 35 -4.78 5.58 -8.84
C GLN A 35 -3.85 5.57 -10.06
N ASP A 36 -3.54 6.74 -10.64
CA ASP A 36 -2.63 6.90 -11.78
C ASP A 36 -1.18 6.65 -11.36
N TYR A 37 -0.80 7.10 -10.16
CA TYR A 37 0.51 6.80 -9.57
C TYR A 37 0.70 5.29 -9.36
N PHE A 38 -0.30 4.58 -8.85
CA PHE A 38 -0.26 3.13 -8.70
C PHE A 38 -0.27 2.41 -10.06
N ARG A 39 -1.06 2.88 -11.04
CA ARG A 39 -1.14 2.30 -12.38
C ARG A 39 0.16 2.45 -13.19
N LEU A 40 0.85 3.59 -13.05
CA LEU A 40 2.17 3.81 -13.64
C LEU A 40 3.23 2.86 -13.07
N CYS A 41 3.03 2.31 -11.88
CA CYS A 41 3.95 1.34 -11.28
C CYS A 41 3.79 -0.08 -11.83
N SER A 42 2.59 -0.47 -12.26
CA SER A 42 2.31 -1.82 -12.75
C SER A 42 2.73 -2.07 -14.20
N THR A 43 3.11 -1.04 -14.97
CA THR A 43 3.33 -1.14 -16.43
C THR A 43 4.80 -1.20 -16.88
N SER A 44 5.80 -1.12 -15.98
CA SER A 44 7.21 -1.13 -16.39
C SER A 44 7.79 -2.55 -16.40
N THR A 45 7.88 -3.15 -17.59
CA THR A 45 8.38 -4.51 -17.85
C THR A 45 9.90 -4.64 -17.92
N ASP A 46 10.67 -3.72 -17.31
CA ASP A 46 12.12 -3.86 -17.17
C ASP A 46 12.48 -4.39 -15.77
N HIS A 47 13.12 -5.56 -15.72
CA HIS A 47 13.43 -6.28 -14.46
C HIS A 47 14.26 -5.45 -13.47
N HIS A 48 15.12 -4.56 -13.96
CA HIS A 48 15.96 -3.72 -13.11
C HIS A 48 15.19 -2.50 -12.54
N ASP A 49 14.27 -1.94 -13.33
CA ASP A 49 13.40 -0.84 -12.89
C ASP A 49 12.35 -1.31 -11.88
N ASN A 50 11.89 -2.56 -12.01
CA ASN A 50 10.92 -3.14 -11.08
C ASN A 50 11.49 -3.26 -9.65
N ASN A 51 12.75 -3.70 -9.51
CA ASN A 51 13.43 -3.78 -8.22
C ASN A 51 13.54 -2.40 -7.56
N ASN A 52 13.97 -1.39 -8.30
CA ASN A 52 14.04 -0.01 -7.79
C ASN A 52 12.65 0.54 -7.44
N MET A 53 11.63 0.15 -8.20
CA MET A 53 10.27 0.59 -7.96
C MET A 53 9.68 0.03 -6.67
N VAL A 54 9.83 -1.27 -6.38
CA VAL A 54 9.30 -1.84 -5.14
C VAL A 54 9.96 -1.25 -3.90
N PHE A 55 11.26 -0.97 -3.92
CA PHE A 55 11.96 -0.26 -2.83
C PHE A 55 11.50 1.19 -2.63
N ARG A 56 10.80 1.78 -3.60
CA ARG A 56 10.23 3.14 -3.50
C ARG A 56 8.75 3.13 -3.16
N ILE A 57 8.01 2.15 -3.65
CA ILE A 57 6.55 2.10 -3.52
C ILE A 57 6.12 1.39 -2.24
N LEU A 58 6.72 0.25 -1.91
CA LEU A 58 6.34 -0.50 -0.72
C LEU A 58 6.48 0.34 0.56
N PRO A 59 7.60 1.05 0.82
CA PRO A 59 7.72 1.88 2.02
C PRO A 59 6.68 2.99 2.11
N LYS A 60 6.27 3.58 0.96
CA LYS A 60 5.21 4.58 0.94
C LYS A 60 3.86 3.98 1.32
N CYS A 61 3.56 2.77 0.83
CA CYS A 61 2.37 2.04 1.23
C CYS A 61 2.40 1.78 2.74
N GLN A 62 3.55 1.34 3.28
CA GLN A 62 3.70 1.12 4.72
C GLN A 62 3.41 2.40 5.52
N VAL A 63 3.97 3.55 5.15
CA VAL A 63 3.70 4.82 5.83
C VAL A 63 2.23 5.24 5.75
N LEU A 64 1.58 5.00 4.60
CA LEU A 64 0.16 5.31 4.45
C LEU A 64 -0.70 4.40 5.31
N LEU A 65 -0.39 3.11 5.38
CA LEU A 65 -1.10 2.14 6.21
C LEU A 65 -0.90 2.45 7.70
N ASP A 66 0.30 2.87 8.12
CA ASP A 66 0.54 3.32 9.50
C ASP A 66 -0.40 4.47 9.90
N LYS A 67 -0.57 5.47 9.01
CA LYS A 67 -1.51 6.57 9.25
C LYS A 67 -2.96 6.13 9.29
N VAL A 68 -3.32 5.11 8.52
CA VAL A 68 -4.67 4.52 8.58
C VAL A 68 -4.87 3.80 9.91
N LEU A 69 -3.85 3.08 10.39
CA LEU A 69 -3.89 2.38 11.67
C LEU A 69 -3.97 3.34 12.87
N ASP A 70 -3.42 4.56 12.75
CA ASP A 70 -3.57 5.62 13.74
C ASP A 70 -5.01 6.19 13.80
N CYS A 71 -5.87 5.88 12.84
CA CYS A 71 -7.25 6.35 12.83
C CYS A 71 -8.10 5.58 13.85
N SER A 72 -8.98 6.27 14.58
CA SER A 72 -9.93 5.63 15.49
C SER A 72 -11.33 5.61 14.87
N PRO A 73 -11.92 4.42 14.62
CA PRO A 73 -13.31 4.34 14.16
C PRO A 73 -14.25 4.90 15.24
N SER A 74 -15.16 5.78 14.84
CA SER A 74 -16.16 6.40 15.72
C SER A 74 -17.54 6.31 15.10
N ASP A 75 -18.52 5.89 15.89
CA ASP A 75 -19.94 5.82 15.54
C ASP A 75 -20.72 7.08 15.93
N ASN A 76 -20.09 8.02 16.64
CA ASN A 76 -20.73 9.15 17.31
C ASN A 76 -21.42 10.16 16.37
N CYS A 77 -21.00 10.27 15.11
CA CYS A 77 -21.68 11.14 14.14
C CYS A 77 -21.54 10.65 12.69
N GLN A 78 -22.54 10.94 11.86
CA GLN A 78 -22.60 10.51 10.45
C GLN A 78 -21.42 11.04 9.62
N LEU A 79 -20.91 12.24 9.93
CA LEU A 79 -19.78 12.82 9.22
C LEU A 79 -18.48 12.03 9.49
N ALA A 80 -18.23 11.64 10.74
CA ALA A 80 -17.08 10.82 11.11
C ALA A 80 -17.16 9.43 10.46
N GLN A 81 -18.34 8.80 10.46
CA GLN A 81 -18.55 7.53 9.79
C GLN A 81 -18.32 7.62 8.28
N ALA A 82 -18.79 8.69 7.63
CA ALA A 82 -18.59 8.92 6.20
C ALA A 82 -17.11 9.14 5.86
N ALA A 83 -16.39 9.95 6.65
CA ALA A 83 -14.95 10.15 6.49
C ALA A 83 -14.17 8.84 6.65
N MET A 84 -14.45 8.09 7.71
CA MET A 84 -13.82 6.79 7.96
C MET A 84 -14.11 5.79 6.84
N SER A 85 -15.33 5.80 6.29
CA SER A 85 -15.68 4.93 5.16
C SER A 85 -14.88 5.25 3.89
N ASN A 86 -14.56 6.53 3.66
CA ASN A 86 -13.70 6.93 2.55
C ASN A 86 -12.24 6.54 2.81
N THR A 87 -11.74 6.80 4.03
CA THR A 87 -10.40 6.37 4.45
C THR A 87 -10.22 4.86 4.28
N LEU A 88 -11.22 4.06 4.65
CA LEU A 88 -11.20 2.61 4.47
C LEU A 88 -11.11 2.22 2.99
N LYS A 89 -11.96 2.79 2.12
CA LYS A 89 -11.92 2.50 0.67
C LYS A 89 -10.56 2.78 0.06
N GLU A 90 -9.95 3.92 0.39
CA GLU A 90 -8.62 4.28 -0.08
C GLU A 90 -7.57 3.33 0.50
N SER A 91 -7.68 2.98 1.78
CA SER A 91 -6.76 2.03 2.42
C SER A 91 -6.80 0.65 1.77
N PHE A 92 -7.95 0.18 1.27
CA PHE A 92 -8.04 -1.11 0.59
C PHE A 92 -7.23 -1.13 -0.70
N GLN A 93 -7.20 -0.01 -1.44
CA GLN A 93 -6.37 0.11 -2.64
C GLN A 93 -4.88 0.13 -2.30
N VAL A 94 -4.51 0.85 -1.23
CA VAL A 94 -3.13 0.86 -0.72
C VAL A 94 -2.71 -0.54 -0.25
N TYR A 95 -3.61 -1.28 0.40
CA TYR A 95 -3.37 -2.66 0.83
C TYR A 95 -3.12 -3.60 -0.35
N THR A 96 -3.86 -3.46 -1.46
CA THR A 96 -3.59 -4.23 -2.69
C THR A 96 -2.18 -3.95 -3.22
N ALA A 97 -1.80 -2.67 -3.36
CA ALA A 97 -0.46 -2.30 -3.81
C ALA A 97 0.65 -2.74 -2.84
N PHE A 98 0.36 -2.73 -1.54
CA PHE A 98 1.24 -3.29 -0.52
C PHE A 98 1.45 -4.80 -0.72
N CYS A 99 0.39 -5.57 -0.98
CA CYS A 99 0.50 -7.00 -1.25
C CYS A 99 1.33 -7.29 -2.50
N GLU A 100 1.11 -6.53 -3.58
CA GLU A 100 1.92 -6.62 -4.80
C GLU A 100 3.40 -6.31 -4.53
N GLY A 101 3.68 -5.26 -3.76
CA GLY A 101 5.04 -4.90 -3.36
C GLY A 101 5.71 -5.98 -2.51
N VAL A 102 5.00 -6.58 -1.56
CA VAL A 102 5.52 -7.70 -0.75
C VAL A 102 5.83 -8.91 -1.64
N ALA A 103 4.92 -9.29 -2.54
CA ALA A 103 5.11 -10.42 -3.43
C ALA A 103 6.31 -10.21 -4.37
N ALA A 104 6.44 -9.02 -4.95
CA ALA A 104 7.58 -8.66 -5.78
C ALA A 104 8.90 -8.74 -5.00
N LEU A 105 8.92 -8.20 -3.77
CA LEU A 105 10.09 -8.19 -2.90
C LEU A 105 10.54 -9.61 -2.53
N VAL A 106 9.61 -10.52 -2.23
CA VAL A 106 9.90 -11.94 -1.94
C VAL A 106 10.45 -12.64 -3.19
N ASN A 107 9.88 -12.39 -4.37
CA ASN A 107 10.29 -13.03 -5.62
C ASN A 107 11.72 -12.68 -6.02
N MET A 108 12.16 -11.44 -5.79
CA MET A 108 13.51 -11.00 -6.15
C MET A 108 14.53 -11.16 -5.00
N LEU A 109 14.10 -11.58 -3.80
CA LEU A 109 14.90 -11.51 -2.57
C LEU A 109 16.26 -12.24 -2.67
N PHE A 110 16.29 -13.35 -3.41
CA PHE A 110 17.48 -14.18 -3.63
C PHE A 110 18.49 -13.55 -4.59
N ASP A 111 18.03 -12.65 -5.46
CA ASP A 111 18.85 -11.98 -6.48
C ASP A 111 19.47 -10.67 -5.97
N LEU A 112 19.04 -10.19 -4.79
CA LEU A 112 19.50 -8.94 -4.21
C LEU A 112 20.91 -9.04 -3.61
N THR A 113 21.64 -7.92 -3.66
CA THR A 113 22.94 -7.76 -2.98
C THR A 113 22.78 -7.73 -1.45
N GLY A 114 23.85 -7.93 -0.68
CA GLY A 114 23.80 -7.95 0.78
C GLY A 114 23.07 -6.73 1.42
N PRO A 115 23.41 -5.48 1.03
CA PRO A 115 22.74 -4.29 1.55
C PRO A 115 21.25 -4.22 1.16
N GLU A 116 20.91 -4.47 -0.11
CA GLU A 116 19.53 -4.44 -0.61
C GLU A 116 18.68 -5.54 0.05
N ARG A 117 19.28 -6.70 0.27
CA ARG A 117 18.64 -7.83 0.94
C ARG A 117 18.34 -7.53 2.41
N SER A 118 19.26 -6.86 3.11
CA SER A 118 19.01 -6.39 4.48
C SER A 118 17.85 -5.40 4.52
N LEU A 119 17.81 -4.45 3.58
CA LEU A 119 16.69 -3.53 3.44
C LEU A 119 15.38 -4.26 3.14
N ALA A 120 15.39 -5.22 2.23
CA ALA A 120 14.23 -6.03 1.89
C ALA A 120 13.70 -6.83 3.09
N CYS A 121 14.58 -7.46 3.86
CA CYS A 121 14.21 -8.18 5.08
C CYS A 121 13.55 -7.25 6.10
N ASN A 122 14.05 -6.02 6.27
CA ASN A 122 13.44 -5.03 7.15
C ASN A 122 12.03 -4.61 6.68
N LEU A 123 11.85 -4.40 5.38
CA LEU A 123 10.53 -4.09 4.81
C LEU A 123 9.54 -5.25 5.04
N LEU A 124 9.97 -6.50 4.84
CA LEU A 124 9.15 -7.70 5.09
C LEU A 124 8.80 -7.88 6.58
N LYS A 125 9.74 -7.58 7.49
CA LYS A 125 9.46 -7.58 8.93
C LYS A 125 8.38 -6.56 9.30
N ARG A 126 8.46 -5.34 8.75
CA ARG A 126 7.41 -4.34 8.96
C ARG A 126 6.09 -4.77 8.33
N ALA A 127 6.12 -5.36 7.13
CA ALA A 127 4.93 -5.88 6.46
C ALA A 127 4.23 -6.97 7.29
N SER A 128 4.99 -7.82 7.98
CA SER A 128 4.47 -8.80 8.93
C SER A 128 3.66 -8.17 10.06
N GLN A 129 4.22 -7.14 10.71
CA GLN A 129 3.51 -6.43 11.79
C GLN A 129 2.25 -5.74 11.26
N GLN A 130 2.37 -4.99 10.17
CA GLN A 130 1.25 -4.26 9.58
C GLN A 130 0.11 -5.17 9.13
N SER A 131 0.41 -6.38 8.62
CA SER A 131 -0.63 -7.33 8.22
C SER A 131 -1.51 -7.76 9.40
N GLN A 132 -0.94 -7.91 10.59
CA GLN A 132 -1.67 -8.24 11.81
C GLN A 132 -2.51 -7.05 12.27
N GLU A 133 -1.87 -5.88 12.39
CA GLU A 133 -2.51 -4.63 12.79
C GLU A 133 -3.69 -4.26 11.88
N LEU A 134 -3.54 -4.42 10.55
CA LEU A 134 -4.59 -4.15 9.57
C LEU A 134 -5.76 -5.12 9.66
N SER A 135 -5.49 -6.41 9.90
CA SER A 135 -6.55 -7.40 10.08
C SER A 135 -7.44 -7.02 11.26
N ASP A 136 -6.82 -6.72 12.41
CA ASP A 136 -7.55 -6.32 13.62
C ASP A 136 -8.29 -4.99 13.41
N PHE A 137 -7.64 -4.02 12.78
CA PHE A 137 -8.22 -2.71 12.49
C PHE A 137 -9.45 -2.80 11.57
N TYR A 138 -9.37 -3.58 10.48
CA TYR A 138 -10.48 -3.76 9.56
C TYR A 138 -11.65 -4.50 10.21
N ASP A 139 -11.38 -5.53 11.02
CA ASP A 139 -12.41 -6.22 11.77
C ASP A 139 -13.08 -5.30 12.81
N ASN A 140 -12.31 -4.43 13.46
CA ASN A 140 -12.86 -3.44 14.39
C ASN A 140 -13.74 -2.41 13.66
N CYS A 141 -13.26 -1.88 12.53
CA CYS A 141 -14.04 -0.97 11.68
C CYS A 141 -15.35 -1.60 11.20
N LYS A 142 -15.33 -2.89 10.83
CA LYS A 142 -16.52 -3.63 10.41
C LYS A 142 -17.57 -3.75 11.51
N LYS A 143 -17.15 -3.85 12.77
CA LYS A 143 -18.04 -3.90 13.95
C LYS A 143 -18.63 -2.55 14.31
N ILE A 144 -17.84 -1.47 14.21
CA ILE A 144 -18.24 -0.13 14.64
C ILE A 144 -19.04 0.61 13.55
N ILE A 145 -18.65 0.46 12.28
CA ILE A 145 -19.27 1.14 11.14
C ILE A 145 -20.42 0.30 10.60
N ILE A 146 -21.44 0.08 11.43
CA ILE A 146 -22.60 -0.79 11.14
C ILE A 146 -23.46 -0.23 10.00
N GLY A 147 -23.39 1.08 9.73
CA GLY A 147 -24.24 1.79 8.77
C GLY A 147 -23.85 1.62 7.29
N ASN A 148 -22.61 1.25 6.97
CA ASN A 148 -22.11 1.31 5.59
C ASN A 148 -21.97 -0.08 4.96
N LYS A 149 -23.12 -0.68 4.60
CA LYS A 149 -23.24 -2.02 3.98
C LYS A 149 -22.53 -2.16 2.62
N ASN A 150 -21.96 -1.09 2.08
CA ASN A 150 -21.33 -1.05 0.77
C ASN A 150 -19.79 -1.16 0.82
N LEU A 151 -19.20 -1.48 1.98
CA LEU A 151 -17.77 -1.73 2.11
C LEU A 151 -17.48 -3.23 2.01
N GLU A 152 -16.83 -3.62 0.92
CA GLU A 152 -16.24 -4.95 0.78
C GLU A 152 -14.81 -4.92 1.31
N TYR A 153 -14.64 -5.41 2.54
CA TYR A 153 -13.35 -5.44 3.20
C TYR A 153 -12.46 -6.51 2.54
N PRO A 154 -11.17 -6.20 2.26
CA PRO A 154 -10.25 -7.20 1.74
C PRO A 154 -9.98 -8.27 2.81
N LEU A 155 -9.78 -9.50 2.36
CA LEU A 155 -9.26 -10.56 3.22
C LEU A 155 -7.78 -10.29 3.46
N VAL A 156 -7.43 -9.87 4.67
CA VAL A 156 -6.03 -9.59 5.02
C VAL A 156 -5.26 -10.89 5.17
N GLN A 157 -4.17 -11.03 4.42
CA GLN A 157 -3.29 -12.19 4.50
C GLN A 157 -2.19 -11.88 5.51
N ILE A 158 -2.18 -12.60 6.62
CA ILE A 158 -1.17 -12.44 7.66
C ILE A 158 0.18 -12.97 7.15
N ILE A 159 1.17 -12.10 7.16
CA ILE A 159 2.56 -12.47 6.90
C ILE A 159 3.16 -12.83 8.25
N ALA A 160 3.46 -14.10 8.46
CA ALA A 160 3.98 -14.58 9.73
C ALA A 160 5.46 -14.22 9.90
N MET A 161 5.84 -13.71 11.09
CA MET A 161 7.20 -13.21 11.35
C MET A 161 8.24 -14.32 11.30
N ASP A 162 7.87 -15.54 11.68
CA ASP A 162 8.69 -16.74 11.58
C ASP A 162 9.05 -17.04 10.12
N HIS A 163 8.12 -16.87 9.17
CA HIS A 163 8.42 -17.02 7.75
C HIS A 163 9.48 -16.00 7.28
N VAL A 164 9.36 -14.74 7.70
CA VAL A 164 10.33 -13.69 7.36
C VAL A 164 11.71 -13.98 7.98
N THR A 165 11.73 -14.46 9.22
CA THR A 165 12.96 -14.81 9.94
C THR A 165 13.65 -16.01 9.30
N ALA A 166 12.88 -17.03 8.91
CA ALA A 166 13.41 -18.21 8.22
C ALA A 166 14.01 -17.83 6.86
N LEU A 167 13.35 -16.94 6.10
CA LEU A 167 13.88 -16.40 4.85
C LEU A 167 15.21 -15.68 5.06
N GLU A 168 15.31 -14.82 6.07
CA GLU A 168 16.56 -14.09 6.40
C GLU A 168 17.71 -15.06 6.76
N GLN A 169 17.44 -16.09 7.56
CA GLN A 169 18.44 -17.10 7.93
C GLN A 169 18.93 -17.92 6.73
N LEU A 170 18.02 -18.29 5.84
CA LEU A 170 18.34 -19.01 4.60
C LEU A 170 19.33 -18.20 3.73
N LEU A 171 19.09 -16.90 3.61
CA LEU A 171 19.89 -15.99 2.80
C LEU A 171 21.30 -15.71 3.38
N ASN A 172 21.41 -15.72 4.70
CA ASN A 172 22.70 -15.59 5.38
C ASN A 172 23.53 -16.87 5.23
N SER A 173 22.88 -18.03 5.23
CA SER A 173 23.52 -19.34 5.07
C SER A 173 24.07 -19.54 3.65
N SER A 174 23.34 -19.12 2.62
CA SER A 174 23.80 -19.18 1.22
C SER A 174 24.99 -18.25 0.93
N SER A 175 25.13 -17.15 1.68
CA SER A 175 26.29 -16.25 1.59
C SER A 175 27.53 -16.82 2.29
N SER A 176 27.37 -17.72 3.27
CA SER A 176 28.47 -18.32 4.04
C SER A 176 29.10 -19.55 3.35
N SER A 177 28.34 -20.26 2.50
CA SER A 177 28.82 -21.51 1.88
C SER A 177 29.89 -21.31 0.78
N TYR A 178 30.06 -20.11 0.23
CA TYR A 178 31.09 -19.84 -0.79
C TYR A 178 32.41 -19.27 -0.22
N GLY A 179 32.44 -18.84 1.05
CA GLY A 179 33.64 -18.34 1.72
C GLY A 179 34.55 -19.42 2.31
N PHE A 180 33.98 -20.57 2.70
CA PHE A 180 34.75 -21.65 3.33
C PHE A 180 35.46 -22.56 2.31
N VAL A 181 34.92 -22.69 1.09
CA VAL A 181 35.47 -23.60 0.08
C VAL A 181 36.76 -23.03 -0.54
N LEU A 182 36.86 -21.71 -0.76
CA LEU A 182 38.06 -21.11 -1.36
C LEU A 182 39.22 -20.92 -0.37
N ALA A 183 38.97 -20.85 0.94
CA ALA A 183 40.03 -20.73 1.95
C ALA A 183 40.74 -22.08 2.23
N ASN A 184 40.11 -23.22 1.92
CA ASN A 184 40.68 -24.55 2.17
C ASN A 184 41.56 -25.09 1.03
N PHE A 185 41.54 -24.48 -0.16
CA PHE A 185 42.39 -24.93 -1.28
C PHE A 185 43.73 -24.18 -1.40
N SER A 186 43.96 -23.13 -0.61
CA SER A 186 45.18 -22.30 -0.71
C SER A 186 46.27 -22.65 0.32
N ASN A 187 46.04 -23.63 1.20
CA ASN A 187 46.95 -23.92 2.33
C ASN A 187 47.65 -25.29 2.30
N SER A 188 47.60 -26.02 1.18
CA SER A 188 48.38 -27.25 1.01
C SER A 188 49.58 -27.01 0.09
N SER A 189 50.73 -26.65 0.69
CA SER A 189 52.04 -26.81 0.04
C SER A 189 52.29 -28.30 -0.25
N PRO A 190 52.88 -28.66 -1.40
CA PRO A 190 53.20 -30.05 -1.70
C PRO A 190 54.45 -30.48 -0.90
N PRO A 191 54.48 -31.72 -0.39
CA PRO A 191 55.65 -32.24 0.32
C PRO A 191 56.81 -32.54 -0.65
N PRO A 192 58.06 -32.58 -0.15
CA PRO A 192 59.29 -32.70 -0.94
C PRO A 192 59.49 -34.05 -1.61
#